data_AF-A0A0S8ARD2-F1
#
_entry.id   AF-A0A0S8ARD2-F1
#
_cell.length_a   1.000
_cell.length_b   1.000
_cell.length_c   1.000
_cell.angle_alpha   90.00
_cell.angle_beta   90.00
_cell.angle_gamma   90.00
#
_symmetry.space_group_name_H-M   'P 1'
#
loop_
_entity.id
_entity.type
_entity.pdbx_description
1 polymer ?
#
loop_
_entity_poly.entity_id
_entity_poly.type
_entity_poly.pdbx_seq_one_letter_code
_entity_poly.pdbx_strand_id
1 'polypeptide(L)'
;MDQQSLDTLANVAVTIAAFSGVVVAFRVRGARTWSPTELRVLWFLVLDSFLVLFFALLPLPMALANWSKDAIWGLCSALLGSWFFVGFYLALRGERRDRAAQQWITIPVITPILHSFYLIAPVMGIALWLSVFDFLVSRGQAIYVLGLIALLAFAAVEFMYFIGLMSKQDSDE
;
A
#
# COMPACT_ATOMS: atom_id res chain seq x y z
N MET A 1 10.70 -1.75 -32.96
CA MET A 1 10.60 -1.80 -31.48
C MET A 1 10.06 -0.45 -31.08
N ASP A 2 8.81 -0.39 -30.64
CA ASP A 2 8.08 0.88 -30.50
C ASP A 2 8.53 1.67 -29.28
N GLN A 3 8.48 3.00 -29.38
CA GLN A 3 8.82 3.93 -28.30
C GLN A 3 8.01 3.65 -27.02
N GLN A 4 6.77 3.20 -27.17
CA GLN A 4 5.91 2.75 -26.08
C GLN A 4 6.48 1.53 -25.32
N SER A 5 7.16 0.62 -26.02
CA SER A 5 7.82 -0.54 -25.40
C SER A 5 9.07 -0.12 -24.63
N LEU A 6 9.83 0.85 -25.15
CA LEU A 6 11.01 1.41 -24.48
C LEU A 6 10.62 2.20 -23.21
N ASP A 7 9.57 3.00 -23.27
CA ASP A 7 9.07 3.74 -22.09
C ASP A 7 8.53 2.80 -21.02
N THR A 8 7.85 1.72 -21.43
CA THR A 8 7.39 0.69 -20.49
C THR A 8 8.57 -0.03 -19.85
N LEU A 9 9.58 -0.42 -20.62
CA LEU A 9 10.80 -1.04 -20.10
C LEU A 9 11.59 -0.11 -19.18
N ALA A 10 11.68 1.18 -19.52
CA ALA A 10 12.33 2.18 -18.69
C ALA A 10 11.59 2.35 -17.35
N ASN A 11 10.26 2.44 -17.36
CA ASN A 11 9.47 2.53 -16.13
C ASN A 11 9.60 1.28 -15.26
N VAL A 12 9.60 0.08 -15.86
CA VAL A 12 9.86 -1.17 -15.13
C VAL A 12 11.27 -1.19 -14.55
N ALA A 13 12.29 -0.79 -15.32
CA ALA A 13 13.67 -0.75 -14.86
C ALA A 13 13.90 0.25 -13.71
N VAL A 14 13.30 1.45 -13.79
CA VAL A 14 13.34 2.46 -12.73
C VAL A 14 12.67 1.93 -11.47
N THR A 15 11.54 1.23 -11.59
CA THR A 15 10.82 0.64 -10.46
C THR A 15 11.66 -0.46 -9.79
N ILE A 16 12.28 -1.34 -10.59
CA ILE A 16 13.17 -2.40 -10.09
C ILE A 16 14.43 -1.81 -9.45
N ALA A 17 15.02 -0.76 -10.02
CA ALA A 17 16.20 -0.09 -9.47
C ALA A 17 15.88 0.62 -8.15
N ALA A 18 14.73 1.30 -8.06
CA ALA A 18 14.25 1.90 -6.82
C ALA A 18 14.01 0.84 -5.74
N PHE A 19 13.38 -0.28 -6.09
CA PHE A 19 13.18 -1.40 -5.18
C PHE A 19 14.51 -2.05 -4.75
N SER A 20 15.48 -2.15 -5.66
CA SER A 20 16.82 -2.69 -5.37
C SER A 20 17.61 -1.78 -4.41
N GLY A 21 17.49 -0.46 -4.53
CA GLY A 21 18.09 0.49 -3.57
C GLY A 21 17.57 0.30 -2.14
N VAL A 22 16.29 -0.01 -2.01
CA VAL A 22 15.65 -0.34 -0.73
C VAL A 22 16.18 -1.67 -0.16
N VAL A 23 16.33 -2.70 -1.00
CA VAL A 23 16.93 -4.00 -0.62
C VAL A 23 18.41 -3.88 -0.22
N VAL A 24 19.17 -2.99 -0.86
CA VAL A 24 20.57 -2.73 -0.50
C VAL A 24 20.66 -2.02 0.85
N ALA A 25 19.78 -1.05 1.14
CA ALA A 25 19.70 -0.43 2.46
C ALA A 25 19.41 -1.48 3.56
N PHE A 26 18.56 -2.47 3.28
CA PHE A 26 18.29 -3.60 4.20
C PHE A 26 19.50 -4.51 4.44
N ARG A 27 20.44 -4.61 3.49
CA ARG A 27 21.57 -5.54 3.57
C ARG A 27 22.72 -5.01 4.41
N VAL A 28 22.88 -3.69 4.50
CA VAL A 28 24.07 -3.06 5.14
C VAL A 28 24.03 -3.18 6.67
N ARG A 29 22.86 -3.36 7.29
CA ARG A 29 22.72 -3.54 8.75
C ARG A 29 21.99 -4.83 9.05
N GLY A 30 22.76 -5.86 9.43
CA GLY A 30 22.31 -7.24 9.53
C GLY A 30 20.98 -7.43 10.26
N ALA A 31 20.13 -8.31 9.72
CA ALA A 31 18.77 -8.63 10.16
C ALA A 31 18.60 -9.19 11.60
N ARG A 32 19.60 -9.04 12.50
CA ARG A 32 19.61 -9.65 13.84
C ARG A 32 19.02 -8.76 14.95
N THR A 33 18.73 -7.49 14.71
CA THR A 33 18.31 -6.53 15.77
C THR A 33 16.96 -5.85 15.52
N TRP A 34 16.21 -6.25 14.50
CA TRP A 34 14.99 -5.52 14.14
C TRP A 34 13.87 -5.69 15.18
N SER A 35 13.22 -4.59 15.51
CA SER A 35 12.08 -4.61 16.43
C SER A 35 10.85 -5.26 15.79
N PRO A 36 9.92 -5.84 16.59
CA PRO A 36 8.66 -6.38 16.06
C PRO A 36 7.82 -5.36 15.29
N THR A 37 7.96 -4.07 15.61
CA THR A 37 7.29 -2.96 14.93
C THR A 37 7.87 -2.74 13.53
N GLU A 38 9.19 -2.68 13.40
CA GLU A 38 9.88 -2.54 12.09
C GLU A 38 9.54 -3.68 11.14
N LEU A 39 9.59 -4.93 11.64
CA LEU A 39 9.23 -6.10 10.85
C LEU A 39 7.78 -6.03 10.35
N ARG A 40 6.87 -5.50 11.17
CA ARG A 40 5.46 -5.37 10.79
C ARG A 40 5.26 -4.27 9.74
N VAL A 41 5.86 -3.10 9.94
CA VAL A 41 5.82 -2.00 8.96
C VAL A 41 6.41 -2.46 7.64
N LEU A 42 7.52 -3.18 7.67
CA LEU A 42 8.10 -3.76 6.46
C LEU A 42 7.15 -4.76 5.78
N TRP A 43 6.51 -5.63 6.56
CA TRP A 43 5.54 -6.57 6.03
C TRP A 43 4.36 -5.87 5.34
N PHE A 44 3.82 -4.82 5.96
CA PHE A 44 2.76 -4.00 5.34
C PHE A 44 3.26 -3.33 4.07
N LEU A 45 4.43 -2.70 4.10
CA LEU A 45 5.02 -2.05 2.94
C LEU A 45 5.16 -2.99 1.74
N VAL A 46 5.73 -4.18 1.99
CA VAL A 46 5.91 -5.21 0.97
C VAL A 46 4.57 -5.71 0.46
N LEU A 47 3.64 -6.01 1.37
CA LEU A 47 2.31 -6.52 1.04
C LEU A 47 1.49 -5.51 0.22
N ASP A 48 1.45 -4.25 0.63
CA ASP A 48 0.77 -3.18 -0.10
C ASP A 48 1.40 -2.94 -1.47
N SER A 49 2.73 -2.99 -1.58
CA SER A 49 3.42 -2.89 -2.88
C SER A 49 3.02 -4.03 -3.83
N PHE A 50 2.98 -5.27 -3.34
CA PHE A 50 2.52 -6.41 -4.12
C PHE A 50 1.03 -6.32 -4.47
N LEU A 51 0.20 -5.80 -3.56
CA LEU A 51 -1.22 -5.62 -3.79
C LEU A 51 -1.51 -4.52 -4.81
N VAL A 52 -0.78 -3.41 -4.80
CA VAL A 52 -0.87 -2.38 -5.86
C VAL A 52 -0.61 -3.03 -7.22
N LEU A 53 0.47 -3.81 -7.34
CA LEU A 53 0.79 -4.51 -8.58
C LEU A 53 -0.29 -5.52 -8.98
N PHE A 54 -0.73 -6.35 -8.03
CA PHE A 54 -1.76 -7.35 -8.25
C PHE A 54 -3.07 -6.71 -8.72
N PHE A 55 -3.55 -5.68 -8.02
CA PHE A 55 -4.78 -4.97 -8.37
C PHE A 55 -4.62 -4.18 -9.67
N ALA A 56 -3.48 -3.54 -9.94
CA ALA A 56 -3.26 -2.88 -11.22
C ALA A 56 -3.36 -3.85 -12.41
N LEU A 57 -2.95 -5.11 -12.22
CA LEU A 57 -3.00 -6.14 -13.25
C LEU A 57 -4.31 -6.95 -13.26
N LEU A 58 -5.06 -6.97 -12.16
CA LEU A 58 -6.26 -7.81 -11.98
C LEU A 58 -7.35 -7.61 -13.05
N PRO A 59 -7.62 -6.39 -13.56
CA PRO A 59 -8.59 -6.21 -14.65
C PRO A 59 -8.18 -6.87 -15.97
N LEU A 60 -6.87 -7.06 -16.22
CA LEU A 60 -6.33 -7.58 -17.47
C LEU A 60 -6.76 -9.04 -17.77
N PRO A 61 -6.56 -10.03 -16.88
CA PRO A 61 -7.01 -11.40 -17.12
C PRO A 61 -8.53 -11.51 -17.21
N MET A 62 -9.28 -10.68 -16.48
CA MET A 62 -10.75 -10.67 -16.55
C MET A 62 -11.25 -10.12 -17.89
N ALA A 63 -10.58 -9.08 -18.41
CA ALA A 63 -10.86 -8.56 -19.74
C ALA A 63 -10.54 -9.60 -20.83
N LEU A 64 -9.43 -10.33 -20.70
CA LEU A 64 -9.08 -11.44 -21.62
C LEU A 64 -10.07 -12.60 -21.56
N ALA A 65 -10.70 -12.83 -20.40
CA ALA A 65 -11.77 -13.82 -20.23
C ALA A 65 -13.14 -13.34 -20.73
N ASN A 66 -13.22 -12.19 -21.42
CA ASN A 66 -14.47 -11.57 -21.93
C ASN A 66 -15.53 -11.30 -20.85
N TRP A 67 -15.11 -10.95 -19.63
CA TRP A 67 -16.05 -10.53 -18.59
C TRP A 67 -16.70 -9.20 -18.94
N SER A 68 -17.94 -8.97 -18.48
CA SER A 68 -18.60 -7.68 -18.68
C SER A 68 -17.86 -6.57 -17.92
N LYS A 69 -17.81 -5.38 -18.50
CA LYS A 69 -17.15 -4.21 -17.89
C LYS A 69 -17.68 -3.95 -16.47
N ASP A 70 -18.98 -4.12 -16.27
CA ASP A 70 -19.62 -3.92 -14.98
C ASP A 70 -19.20 -4.96 -13.93
N ALA A 71 -18.96 -6.21 -14.35
CA ALA A 71 -18.49 -7.26 -13.46
C ALA A 71 -17.01 -7.06 -13.10
N ILE A 72 -16.17 -6.65 -14.07
CA ILE A 72 -14.74 -6.38 -13.85
C ILE A 72 -14.58 -5.28 -12.80
N TRP A 73 -15.18 -4.11 -13.03
CA TRP A 73 -15.03 -2.97 -12.12
C TRP A 73 -15.72 -3.22 -10.78
N GLY A 74 -16.87 -3.89 -10.76
CA GLY A 74 -17.56 -4.25 -9.53
C GLY A 74 -16.71 -5.18 -8.64
N LEU A 75 -16.16 -6.25 -9.21
CA LEU A 75 -15.35 -7.21 -8.47
C LEU A 75 -14.01 -6.60 -8.03
N CYS A 76 -13.34 -5.86 -8.91
CA CYS A 76 -12.06 -5.22 -8.60
C CYS A 76 -12.22 -4.17 -7.49
N SER A 77 -13.25 -3.32 -7.56
CA SER A 77 -13.55 -2.36 -6.51
C SER A 77 -13.96 -3.02 -5.19
N ALA A 78 -14.75 -4.11 -5.23
CA ALA A 78 -15.12 -4.85 -4.02
C ALA A 78 -13.91 -5.47 -3.32
N LEU A 79 -13.03 -6.12 -4.08
CA LEU A 79 -11.80 -6.72 -3.54
C LEU A 79 -10.85 -5.66 -2.98
N LEU A 80 -10.62 -4.57 -3.71
CA LEU A 80 -9.76 -3.48 -3.27
C LEU A 80 -10.35 -2.77 -2.03
N GLY A 81 -11.65 -2.49 -2.03
CA GLY A 81 -12.34 -1.92 -0.88
C GLY A 81 -12.28 -2.82 0.35
N SER A 82 -12.41 -4.14 0.15
CA SER A 82 -12.25 -5.12 1.23
C SER A 82 -10.84 -5.12 1.80
N TRP A 83 -9.81 -4.96 0.96
CA TRP A 83 -8.44 -4.79 1.43
C TRP A 83 -8.28 -3.56 2.31
N PHE A 84 -8.86 -2.41 1.94
CA PHE A 84 -8.81 -1.20 2.78
C PHE A 84 -9.38 -1.43 4.19
N PHE A 85 -10.45 -2.21 4.32
CA PHE A 85 -10.99 -2.57 5.64
C PHE A 85 -10.09 -3.54 6.40
N VAL A 86 -9.55 -4.57 5.73
CA VAL A 86 -8.65 -5.56 6.35
C VAL A 86 -7.35 -4.90 6.80
N GLY A 87 -6.72 -4.11 5.93
CA GLY A 87 -5.53 -3.32 6.21
C GLY A 87 -5.76 -2.38 7.38
N PHE A 88 -6.85 -1.61 7.38
CA PHE A 88 -7.24 -0.74 8.49
C PHE A 88 -7.37 -1.50 9.81
N TYR A 89 -8.06 -2.65 9.81
CA TYR A 89 -8.23 -3.47 11.01
C TYR A 89 -6.91 -4.05 11.53
N LEU A 90 -6.07 -4.57 10.63
CA LEU A 90 -4.76 -5.13 10.98
C LEU A 90 -3.82 -4.05 11.52
N ALA A 91 -3.85 -2.86 10.93
CA ALA A 91 -3.06 -1.72 11.34
C ALA A 91 -3.49 -1.22 12.73
N LEU A 92 -4.80 -1.08 13.00
CA LEU A 92 -5.33 -0.80 14.34
C LEU A 92 -4.96 -1.86 15.37
N ARG A 93 -5.04 -3.15 15.00
CA ARG A 93 -4.68 -4.26 15.88
C ARG A 93 -3.18 -4.23 16.21
N GLY A 94 -2.35 -3.90 15.21
CA GLY A 94 -0.92 -3.71 15.37
C GLY A 94 -0.62 -2.56 16.32
N GLU A 95 -1.22 -1.40 16.09
CA GLU A 95 -1.08 -0.22 16.93
C GLU A 95 -1.46 -0.50 18.40
N ARG A 96 -2.60 -1.18 18.63
CA ARG A 96 -3.01 -1.59 19.98
C ARG A 96 -2.00 -2.52 20.64
N ARG A 97 -1.44 -3.46 19.88
CA ARG A 97 -0.41 -4.38 20.36
C ARG A 97 0.87 -3.64 20.74
N ASP A 98 1.26 -2.63 19.96
CA ASP A 98 2.49 -1.85 20.22
C ASP A 98 2.33 -0.90 21.42
N ARG A 99 1.14 -0.30 21.61
CA ARG A 99 0.80 0.40 22.87
C ARG A 99 0.94 -0.52 24.06
N ALA A 100 0.35 -1.72 23.98
CA ALA A 100 0.37 -2.67 25.07
C ALA A 100 1.77 -3.17 25.40
N ALA A 101 2.66 -3.26 24.41
CA ALA A 101 4.05 -3.68 24.57
C ALA A 101 5.01 -2.54 24.94
N GLN A 102 4.54 -1.28 25.07
CA GLN A 102 5.38 -0.08 25.23
C GLN A 102 6.46 0.10 24.15
N GLN A 103 6.33 -0.57 23.00
CA GLN A 103 7.26 -0.49 21.86
C GLN A 103 6.86 0.63 20.87
N TRP A 104 6.01 1.56 21.31
CA TRP A 104 5.55 2.64 20.46
C TRP A 104 6.62 3.73 20.36
N ILE A 105 7.36 3.72 19.27
CA ILE A 105 8.27 4.81 18.89
C ILE A 105 7.49 5.83 18.06
N THR A 106 7.23 7.01 18.61
CA THR A 106 6.55 8.11 17.91
C THR A 106 7.57 8.91 17.11
N ILE A 107 7.29 9.12 15.82
CA ILE A 107 8.05 10.04 14.97
C ILE A 107 7.17 11.28 14.78
N PRO A 108 7.56 12.45 15.32
CA PRO A 108 6.66 13.60 15.50
C PRO A 108 6.05 14.13 14.20
N VAL A 109 6.73 13.97 13.05
CA VAL A 109 6.24 14.45 11.75
C VAL A 109 5.47 13.37 10.97
N ILE A 110 5.87 12.09 11.06
CA ILE A 110 5.34 11.02 10.21
C ILE A 110 4.16 10.30 10.86
N THR A 111 4.14 10.14 12.19
CA THR A 111 3.01 9.54 12.91
C THR A 111 1.67 10.26 12.69
N PRO A 112 1.57 11.61 12.69
CA PRO A 112 0.30 12.28 12.39
C PRO A 112 -0.16 12.10 10.94
N ILE A 113 0.79 11.97 10.00
CA ILE A 113 0.50 11.67 8.59
C ILE A 113 -0.12 10.27 8.51
N LEU A 114 0.53 9.26 9.08
CA LEU A 114 -0.03 7.89 9.19
C LEU A 114 -1.43 7.87 9.83
N HIS A 115 -1.65 8.63 10.90
CA HIS A 115 -2.98 8.79 11.51
C HIS A 115 -4.02 9.43 10.59
N SER A 116 -3.65 10.40 9.78
CA SER A 116 -4.54 10.98 8.78
C SER A 116 -4.94 9.94 7.73
N PHE A 117 -3.99 9.08 7.35
CA PHE A 117 -4.21 7.96 6.44
C PHE A 117 -5.13 6.87 7.03
N TYR A 118 -5.09 6.63 8.34
CA TYR A 118 -6.07 5.77 9.02
C TYR A 118 -7.52 6.26 8.86
N LEU A 119 -7.76 7.57 8.74
CA LEU A 119 -9.11 8.09 8.46
C LEU A 119 -9.49 7.96 6.99
N ILE A 120 -8.52 8.06 6.09
CA ILE A 120 -8.73 7.96 4.63
C ILE A 120 -9.04 6.51 4.21
N ALA A 121 -8.38 5.52 4.81
CA ALA A 121 -8.57 4.10 4.47
C ALA A 121 -10.03 3.62 4.53
N PRO A 122 -10.79 3.82 5.62
CA PRO A 122 -12.19 3.40 5.68
C PRO A 122 -13.08 4.22 4.75
N VAL A 123 -12.81 5.52 4.58
CA VAL A 123 -13.57 6.35 3.63
C VAL A 123 -13.40 5.82 2.20
N MET A 124 -12.18 5.47 1.81
CA MET A 124 -11.88 4.87 0.52
C MET A 124 -12.53 3.50 0.36
N GLY A 125 -12.43 2.64 1.40
CA GLY A 125 -13.06 1.33 1.42
C GLY A 125 -14.58 1.40 1.26
N ILE A 126 -15.24 2.34 1.95
CA ILE A 126 -16.68 2.60 1.83
C ILE A 126 -17.00 3.10 0.42
N ALA A 127 -16.25 4.07 -0.12
CA ALA A 127 -16.49 4.61 -1.46
C ALA A 127 -16.37 3.54 -2.56
N LEU A 128 -15.36 2.67 -2.46
CA LEU A 128 -15.16 1.53 -3.37
C LEU A 128 -16.31 0.52 -3.26
N TRP A 129 -16.77 0.21 -2.05
CA TRP A 129 -17.93 -0.67 -1.85
C TRP A 129 -19.25 -0.06 -2.33
N LEU A 130 -19.47 1.24 -2.11
CA LEU A 130 -20.65 1.95 -2.62
C LEU A 130 -20.67 1.98 -4.16
N SER A 131 -19.50 2.00 -4.81
CA SER A 131 -19.39 1.89 -6.27
C SER A 131 -19.88 0.54 -6.82
N VAL A 132 -19.85 -0.52 -5.99
CA VAL A 132 -20.40 -1.83 -6.39
C VAL A 132 -21.91 -1.75 -6.54
N PHE A 133 -22.60 -0.93 -5.75
CA PHE A 133 -24.06 -0.83 -5.82
C PHE A 133 -24.56 0.30 -6.73
N ASP A 134 -23.64 1.05 -7.37
CA ASP A 134 -23.94 2.22 -8.21
C ASP A 134 -24.82 3.28 -7.52
N PHE A 135 -24.81 3.29 -6.18
CA PHE A 135 -25.76 4.05 -5.37
C PHE A 135 -25.36 5.52 -5.19
N LEU A 136 -24.05 5.79 -5.08
CA LEU A 136 -23.48 7.11 -4.77
C LEU A 136 -22.22 7.45 -5.57
N VAL A 137 -21.46 6.43 -5.98
CA VAL A 137 -20.27 6.57 -6.81
C VAL A 137 -20.50 5.74 -8.06
N SER A 138 -20.41 6.37 -9.23
CA SER A 138 -20.62 5.67 -10.49
C SER A 138 -19.64 4.51 -10.60
N ARG A 139 -20.17 3.32 -10.88
CA ARG A 139 -19.37 2.13 -11.12
C ARG A 139 -18.48 2.38 -12.34
N GLY A 140 -17.16 2.47 -12.12
CA GLY A 140 -16.26 2.79 -13.22
C GLY A 140 -14.79 2.76 -12.87
N GLN A 141 -13.97 2.86 -13.91
CA GLN A 141 -12.51 2.85 -13.82
C GLN A 141 -11.96 3.94 -12.89
N ALA A 142 -12.60 5.10 -12.82
CA ALA A 142 -12.10 6.26 -12.08
C ALA A 142 -11.97 6.00 -10.57
N ILE A 143 -13.00 5.45 -9.91
CA ILE A 143 -12.95 5.17 -8.47
C ILE A 143 -11.95 4.07 -8.15
N TYR A 144 -11.82 3.09 -9.05
CA TYR A 144 -10.86 2.00 -8.90
C TYR A 144 -9.42 2.50 -8.98
N VAL A 145 -9.12 3.34 -9.99
CA VAL A 145 -7.81 3.98 -10.14
C VAL A 145 -7.50 4.88 -8.94
N LEU A 146 -8.50 5.61 -8.43
CA LEU A 146 -8.34 6.44 -7.24
C LEU A 146 -8.01 5.60 -5.99
N GLY A 147 -8.64 4.43 -5.85
CA GLY A 147 -8.29 3.45 -4.81
C GLY A 147 -6.85 2.92 -4.95
N LEU A 148 -6.39 2.66 -6.17
CA LEU A 148 -5.00 2.25 -6.43
C LEU A 148 -4.00 3.35 -6.06
N ILE A 149 -4.29 4.60 -6.42
CA ILE A 149 -3.46 5.76 -6.06
C ILE A 149 -3.40 5.91 -4.54
N ALA A 150 -4.54 5.75 -3.86
CA ALA A 150 -4.58 5.78 -2.41
C ALA A 150 -3.68 4.67 -1.83
N LEU A 151 -3.83 3.42 -2.27
CA LEU A 151 -3.01 2.28 -1.81
C LEU A 151 -1.51 2.52 -2.04
N LEU A 152 -1.13 3.09 -3.19
CA LEU A 152 0.25 3.46 -3.47
C LEU A 152 0.75 4.57 -2.52
N ALA A 153 -0.09 5.55 -2.20
CA ALA A 153 0.23 6.59 -1.23
C ALA A 153 0.42 6.01 0.19
N PHE A 154 -0.38 5.01 0.58
CA PHE A 154 -0.16 4.26 1.84
C PHE A 154 1.22 3.62 1.86
N ALA A 155 1.58 2.84 0.84
CA ALA A 155 2.90 2.22 0.74
C ALA A 155 4.04 3.24 0.81
N ALA A 156 3.89 4.39 0.13
CA ALA A 156 4.90 5.46 0.17
C ALA A 156 5.07 6.07 1.57
N VAL A 157 3.97 6.27 2.30
CA VAL A 157 4.00 6.79 3.68
C VAL A 157 4.59 5.78 4.65
N GLU A 158 4.24 4.49 4.50
CA GLU A 158 4.83 3.41 5.28
C GLU A 158 6.35 3.31 5.05
N PHE A 159 6.80 3.49 3.81
CA PHE A 159 8.21 3.55 3.48
C PHE A 159 8.92 4.71 4.16
N MET A 160 8.35 5.93 4.12
CA MET A 160 8.90 7.09 4.84
C MET A 160 8.96 6.85 6.34
N TYR A 161 7.91 6.26 6.93
CA TYR A 161 7.88 5.93 8.35
C TYR A 161 8.95 4.91 8.71
N PHE A 162 9.13 3.88 7.88
CA PHE A 162 10.18 2.89 8.04
C PHE A 162 11.57 3.52 8.01
N ILE A 163 11.86 4.40 7.03
CA ILE A 163 13.13 5.15 6.98
C ILE A 163 13.30 6.01 8.25
N GLY A 164 12.25 6.69 8.69
CA GLY A 164 12.30 7.53 9.90
C GLY A 164 12.60 6.73 11.16
N LEU A 165 12.05 5.51 11.28
CA LEU A 165 12.35 4.61 12.40
C LEU A 165 13.83 4.22 12.38
N MET A 166 14.34 3.83 11.21
CA MET A 166 15.74 3.44 11.02
C MET A 166 16.70 4.59 11.31
N SER A 167 16.37 5.82 10.88
CA SER A 167 17.21 7.00 11.11
C SER A 167 17.33 7.38 12.59
N LYS A 168 16.30 7.11 13.41
CA LYS A 168 16.31 7.46 14.83
C LYS A 168 17.13 6.48 15.65
N GLN A 169 17.14 5.21 15.26
CA GLN A 169 17.96 4.18 15.90
C GLN A 169 19.46 4.47 15.76
N ASP A 170 19.89 5.03 14.62
CA ASP A 170 21.28 5.45 14.39
C ASP A 170 21.74 6.64 15.23
N SER A 171 20.83 7.53 15.61
CA SER A 171 21.19 8.72 16.39
C SER A 171 21.31 8.44 17.89
N ASP A 172 20.77 7.31 18.33
CA ASP A 172 20.78 6.87 19.74
C ASP A 172 21.94 5.89 20.05
N GLU A 173 22.72 5.46 19.04
CA GLU A 173 23.99 4.70 19.16
C GLU A 173 25.23 5.63 19.16
#